data_AF-A0A2X1Y2A0-F1
#
_entry.id   AF-A0A2X1Y2A0-F1
#
_cell.length_a   1.000
_cell.length_b   1.000
_cell.length_c   1.000
_cell.angle_alpha   90.00
_cell.angle_beta   90.00
_cell.angle_gamma   90.00
#
_symmetry.space_group_name_H-M   'P 1'
#
loop_
_entity.id
_entity.type
_entity.pdbx_description
1 polymer ?
#
loop_
_entity_poly.entity_id
_entity_poly.type
_entity_poly.pdbx_seq_one_letter_code
_entity_poly.pdbx_strand_id
1 'polypeptide(L)'
;MFGVGSSAMMMQILFMIQQTMLYKMSFKYGGDTNAILMAATLRIYAFSFIPLWGMSQGLQPVVGTNFGAKKYDRVKEAMKVFSIGGLVLASIFWVPALAFSKNILSLFGVEESIITQGIGNFRLFILSLSYME
;
A
#
# COMPACT_ATOMS: atom_id res chain seq x y z
N MET A 1 6.47 16.89 -22.82
CA MET A 1 7.25 16.10 -21.84
C MET A 1 7.21 16.72 -20.44
N PHE A 2 7.47 18.03 -20.28
CA PHE A 2 7.40 18.71 -18.97
C PHE A 2 6.03 18.65 -18.26
N GLY A 3 4.91 18.74 -18.99
CA GLY A 3 3.56 18.75 -18.37
C GLY A 3 3.11 17.43 -17.74
N VAL A 4 3.60 16.29 -18.24
CA VAL A 4 3.30 14.97 -17.65
C VAL A 4 4.20 14.71 -16.44
N GLY A 5 5.47 15.12 -16.52
CA GLY A 5 6.43 15.01 -15.42
C GLY A 5 6.07 15.90 -14.22
N SER A 6 5.61 17.13 -14.45
CA SER A 6 5.21 18.05 -13.38
C SER A 6 4.01 17.52 -12.58
N SER A 7 3.04 16.88 -13.24
CA SER A 7 1.91 16.24 -12.58
C SER A 7 2.36 15.08 -11.68
N ALA A 8 3.24 14.21 -12.17
CA ALA A 8 3.80 13.12 -11.38
C ALA A 8 4.59 13.62 -10.16
N MET A 9 5.37 14.69 -10.32
CA MET A 9 6.10 15.31 -9.20
C MET A 9 5.15 15.90 -8.15
N MET A 10 4.08 16.57 -8.58
CA MET A 10 3.08 17.15 -7.68
C MET A 10 2.39 16.05 -6.85
N MET A 11 2.07 14.91 -7.47
CA MET A 11 1.50 13.76 -6.78
C MET A 11 2.43 13.23 -5.69
N GLN A 12 3.74 13.12 -5.97
CA GLN A 12 4.73 12.66 -4.99
C GLN A 12 4.87 13.62 -3.81
N ILE A 13 4.88 14.93 -4.06
CA ILE A 13 4.96 15.95 -3.00
C ILE A 13 3.72 15.88 -2.10
N LEU A 14 2.53 15.81 -2.68
CA LEU A 14 1.28 15.70 -1.93
C LEU A 14 1.23 14.42 -1.09
N PHE A 15 1.71 13.31 -1.64
CA PHE A 15 1.82 12.05 -0.91
C PHE A 15 2.78 12.15 0.28
N MET A 16 3.95 12.77 0.12
CA MET A 16 4.88 13.00 1.23
C MET A 16 4.27 13.88 2.33
N ILE A 17 3.54 14.94 1.96
CA ILE A 17 2.86 15.82 2.92
C ILE A 17 1.81 15.03 3.69
N GLN A 18 0.97 14.24 3.00
CA GLN A 18 -0.06 13.40 3.62
C GLN A 18 0.55 12.42 4.63
N GLN A 19 1.60 11.69 4.26
CA GLN A 19 2.28 10.74 5.13
C GLN A 19 2.87 11.41 6.38
N THR A 20 3.47 12.59 6.20
CA THR A 20 4.04 13.37 7.32
C THR A 20 2.95 13.85 8.27
N MET A 21 1.81 14.29 7.75
CA MET A 21 0.67 14.72 8.58
C MET A 21 0.07 13.54 9.36
N LEU A 22 -0.11 12.38 8.73
CA LEU A 22 -0.60 11.16 9.39
C LEU A 22 0.30 10.74 10.56
N TYR A 23 1.62 10.75 10.35
CA TYR A 23 2.58 10.46 11.42
C TYR A 23 2.48 11.47 12.57
N LYS A 24 2.51 12.78 12.27
CA LYS A 24 2.44 13.83 13.30
C LYS A 24 1.14 13.79 14.08
N MET A 25 0.00 13.54 13.43
CA MET A 25 -1.29 13.43 14.10
C MET A 25 -1.34 12.19 15.01
N SER A 26 -0.76 11.06 14.58
CA SER A 26 -0.72 9.84 15.37
C SER A 26 0.10 10.02 16.66
N PHE A 27 1.26 10.68 16.58
CA PHE A 27 2.05 11.04 17.76
C PHE A 27 1.34 12.05 18.67
N LYS A 28 0.69 13.07 18.09
CA LYS A 28 0.07 14.15 18.86
C LYS A 28 -1.22 13.74 19.58
N TYR A 29 -2.05 12.90 18.97
CA TYR A 29 -3.38 12.55 19.49
C TYR A 29 -3.48 11.09 19.98
N GLY A 30 -2.56 10.21 19.58
CA GLY A 30 -2.58 8.79 19.95
C GLY A 30 -1.68 8.41 21.12
N GLY A 31 -0.74 9.28 21.52
CA GLY A 31 0.32 8.92 22.49
C GLY A 31 1.30 7.89 21.94
N ASP A 32 2.34 7.56 22.72
CA ASP A 32 3.46 6.71 22.27
C ASP A 32 2.99 5.31 21.81
N THR A 33 2.02 4.73 22.51
CA THR A 33 1.45 3.41 22.20
C THR A 33 0.82 3.35 20.81
N ASN A 34 -0.04 4.31 20.45
CA ASN A 34 -0.67 4.33 19.13
C ASN A 34 0.31 4.78 18.04
N ALA A 35 1.32 5.58 18.37
CA ALA A 35 2.35 5.96 17.43
C ALA A 35 3.25 4.78 17.04
N ILE A 36 3.64 3.94 18.01
CA ILE A 36 4.37 2.68 17.77
C ILE A 36 3.52 1.74 16.90
N LEU A 37 2.23 1.59 17.23
CA LEU A 37 1.31 0.77 16.47
C LEU A 37 1.16 1.28 15.03
N MET A 38 0.98 2.59 14.83
CA MET A 38 0.89 3.22 13.51
C MET A 38 2.18 3.01 12.70
N ALA A 39 3.35 3.18 13.31
CA ALA A 39 4.63 2.97 12.64
C ALA A 39 4.79 1.51 12.16
N ALA A 40 4.44 0.54 13.00
CA ALA A 40 4.43 -0.87 12.62
C ALA A 40 3.44 -1.15 11.47
N THR A 41 2.23 -0.59 11.58
CA THR A 41 1.19 -0.70 10.55
C THR A 41 1.66 -0.18 9.20
N LEU A 42 2.30 0.99 9.17
CA LEU A 42 2.82 1.59 7.95
C LEU A 42 3.97 0.78 7.33
N ARG A 43 4.81 0.13 8.15
CA ARG A 43 5.85 -0.78 7.65
C ARG A 43 5.25 -2.03 7.03
N ILE A 44 4.24 -2.61 7.66
CA ILE A 44 3.50 -3.77 7.13
C ILE A 44 2.83 -3.37 5.81
N TYR A 45 2.17 -2.22 5.76
CA TYR A 45 1.58 -1.68 4.54
C TYR A 45 2.62 -1.50 3.43
N ALA A 46 3.74 -0.84 3.71
CA ALA A 46 4.81 -0.64 2.74
C ALA A 46 5.35 -1.97 2.20
N PHE A 47 5.52 -2.97 3.08
CA PHE A 47 5.96 -4.31 2.70
C PHE A 47 5.00 -4.98 1.71
N SER A 48 3.68 -4.91 1.98
CA SER A 48 2.64 -5.44 1.08
C SER A 48 2.52 -4.65 -0.23
N PHE A 49 2.76 -3.34 -0.19
CA PHE A 49 2.62 -2.45 -1.34
C PHE A 49 3.79 -2.55 -2.33
N ILE A 50 5.02 -2.82 -1.86
CA ILE A 50 6.22 -2.89 -2.72
C ILE A 50 6.06 -3.89 -3.90
N PRO A 51 5.60 -5.14 -3.69
CA PRO A 51 5.36 -6.08 -4.78
C PRO A 51 4.34 -5.56 -5.81
N LEU A 52 3.23 -4.99 -5.34
CA LEU A 52 2.17 -4.44 -6.19
C LEU A 52 2.68 -3.24 -7.01
N TRP A 53 3.48 -2.38 -6.37
CA TRP A 53 4.14 -1.26 -7.02
C TRP A 53 5.15 -1.72 -8.08
N GLY A 54 5.95 -2.75 -7.78
CA GLY A 54 6.87 -3.37 -8.74
C GLY A 54 6.16 -3.95 -9.96
N MET A 55 5.04 -4.64 -9.75
CA MET A 55 4.18 -5.15 -10.83
C MET A 55 3.66 -4.00 -11.72
N SER A 56 3.26 -2.88 -11.09
CA SER A 56 2.73 -1.70 -11.79
C SER A 56 3.80 -1.02 -12.65
N GLN A 57 5.04 -0.96 -12.17
CA GLN A 57 6.17 -0.45 -12.95
C GLN A 57 6.52 -1.35 -14.12
N GLY A 58 6.37 -2.68 -13.97
CA GLY A 58 6.54 -3.65 -15.06
C GLY A 58 5.47 -3.56 -16.15
N LEU A 59 4.25 -3.15 -15.80
CA LEU A 59 3.15 -2.99 -16.76
C LEU A 59 3.34 -1.78 -17.69
N GLN A 60 3.86 -0.67 -17.17
CA GLN A 60 4.04 0.58 -17.94
C GLN A 60 4.80 0.39 -19.28
N PRO A 61 5.96 -0.29 -19.34
CA PRO A 61 6.64 -0.52 -20.61
C PRO A 61 5.87 -1.48 -21.52
N VAL A 62 5.23 -2.52 -20.96
CA VAL A 62 4.43 -3.48 -21.74
C VAL A 62 3.27 -2.77 -22.44
N VAL A 63 2.55 -1.92 -21.71
CA VAL A 63 1.48 -1.09 -22.27
C VAL A 63 2.05 -0.07 -23.26
N GLY A 64 3.13 0.63 -22.89
CA GLY A 64 3.76 1.64 -23.73
C GLY A 64 4.23 1.11 -25.09
N THR A 65 4.90 -0.05 -25.12
CA THR A 65 5.38 -0.65 -26.37
C THR A 65 4.24 -1.19 -27.23
N ASN A 66 3.24 -1.83 -26.64
CA ASN A 66 2.11 -2.39 -27.40
C ASN A 66 1.18 -1.28 -27.91
N PHE A 67 0.96 -0.23 -27.13
CA PHE A 67 0.18 0.93 -27.53
C PHE A 67 0.87 1.70 -28.66
N GLY A 68 2.19 1.93 -28.56
CA GLY A 68 2.99 2.54 -29.62
C GLY A 68 3.00 1.74 -30.92
N ALA A 69 2.99 0.40 -30.83
CA ALA A 69 2.87 -0.50 -31.97
C ALA A 69 1.43 -0.68 -32.50
N LYS A 70 0.44 0.09 -31.98
CA LYS A 70 -0.99 -0.01 -32.29
C LYS A 70 -1.61 -1.39 -32.03
N LYS A 71 -0.99 -2.21 -31.16
CA LYS A 71 -1.46 -3.56 -30.76
C LYS A 71 -2.39 -3.47 -29.56
N TYR A 72 -3.55 -2.83 -29.73
CA TYR A 72 -4.49 -2.55 -28.64
C TYR A 72 -5.05 -3.82 -27.97
N ASP A 73 -5.19 -4.92 -28.70
CA ASP A 73 -5.66 -6.18 -28.11
C ASP A 73 -4.67 -6.73 -27.07
N ARG A 74 -3.37 -6.62 -27.33
CA ARG A 74 -2.32 -7.01 -26.38
C ARG A 74 -2.26 -6.08 -25.17
N VAL A 75 -2.62 -4.80 -25.34
CA VAL A 75 -2.76 -3.86 -24.22
C VAL A 75 -3.90 -4.32 -23.29
N LYS A 76 -5.07 -4.67 -23.85
CA LYS A 76 -6.21 -5.16 -23.07
C LYS A 76 -5.88 -6.46 -22.34
N GLU A 77 -5.19 -7.38 -23.02
CA GLU A 77 -4.74 -8.63 -22.42
C GLU A 77 -3.75 -8.39 -21.27
N ALA A 78 -2.74 -7.55 -21.48
CA ALA A 78 -1.78 -7.19 -20.43
C ALA A 78 -2.45 -6.53 -19.22
N MET A 79 -3.39 -5.62 -19.45
CA MET A 79 -4.18 -5.00 -18.38
C MET A 79 -5.02 -6.04 -17.63
N LYS A 80 -5.65 -6.99 -18.32
CA LYS A 80 -6.44 -8.06 -17.69
C LYS A 80 -5.57 -8.97 -16.81
N VAL A 81 -4.42 -9.39 -17.32
CA VAL A 81 -3.44 -10.19 -16.56
C VAL A 81 -2.94 -9.41 -15.36
N PHE A 82 -2.66 -8.12 -15.53
CA PHE A 82 -2.26 -7.25 -14.44
C PHE A 82 -3.33 -7.11 -13.37
N SER A 83 -4.58 -6.83 -13.74
CA SER A 83 -5.67 -6.67 -12.77
C SER A 83 -5.93 -7.95 -11.98
N ILE A 84 -5.94 -9.12 -12.63
CA ILE A 84 -6.14 -10.40 -11.94
C ILE A 84 -4.93 -10.73 -11.06
N GLY A 85 -3.71 -10.59 -11.59
CA GLY A 85 -2.49 -10.85 -10.84
C GLY A 85 -2.32 -9.92 -9.64
N GLY A 86 -2.65 -8.64 -9.81
CA GLY A 86 -2.65 -7.63 -8.75
C GLY A 86 -3.66 -7.96 -7.66
N LEU A 87 -4.89 -8.35 -8.02
CA LEU A 87 -5.92 -8.76 -7.05
C LEU A 87 -5.50 -10.01 -6.26
N VAL A 88 -4.90 -11.00 -6.93
CA VAL A 88 -4.37 -12.20 -6.27
C VAL A 88 -3.23 -11.84 -5.32
N LEU A 89 -2.28 -11.01 -5.77
CA LEU A 89 -1.15 -10.57 -4.96
C LEU A 89 -1.61 -9.77 -3.73
N ALA A 90 -2.51 -8.81 -3.92
CA ALA A 90 -3.12 -8.04 -2.84
C ALA A 90 -3.83 -8.95 -1.84
N SER A 91 -4.61 -9.92 -2.32
CA SER A 91 -5.31 -10.89 -1.46
C SER A 91 -4.35 -11.75 -0.63
N ILE A 92 -3.20 -12.14 -1.20
CA ILE A 92 -2.17 -12.93 -0.49
C ILE A 92 -1.58 -12.15 0.69
N PHE A 93 -1.45 -10.82 0.59
CA PHE A 93 -0.96 -10.01 1.71
C PHE A 93 -2.05 -9.57 2.66
N TRP A 94 -3.23 -9.25 2.14
CA TRP A 94 -4.35 -8.72 2.91
C TRP A 94 -5.02 -9.77 3.80
N VAL A 95 -5.31 -10.97 3.28
CA VAL A 95 -6.02 -12.02 4.03
C VAL A 95 -5.24 -12.44 5.29
N PRO A 96 -3.93 -12.74 5.22
CA PRO A 96 -3.16 -13.07 6.42
C PRO A 96 -3.03 -11.88 7.38
N ALA A 97 -2.96 -10.64 6.87
CA ALA A 97 -2.87 -9.45 7.71
C ALA A 97 -4.12 -9.25 8.60
N LEU A 98 -5.30 -9.59 8.09
CA LEU A 98 -6.54 -9.57 8.89
C LEU A 98 -6.71 -10.80 9.78
N ALA A 99 -6.44 -12.00 9.25
CA ALA A 99 -6.62 -13.24 9.99
C ALA A 99 -5.61 -13.38 11.15
N PHE A 100 -4.35 -13.01 10.91
CA PHE A 100 -3.23 -13.19 11.83
C PHE A 100 -2.62 -11.86 12.29
N SER A 101 -3.47 -10.83 12.49
CA SER A 101 -3.04 -9.48 12.89
C SER A 101 -2.09 -9.46 14.10
N LYS A 102 -2.37 -10.28 15.13
CA LYS A 102 -1.53 -10.37 16.34
C LYS A 102 -0.12 -10.88 16.02
N ASN A 103 -0.03 -11.96 15.24
CA ASN A 103 1.23 -12.61 14.89
C ASN A 103 2.07 -11.70 13.98
N ILE A 104 1.43 -10.99 13.04
CA ILE A 104 2.13 -10.07 12.15
C ILE A 104 2.65 -8.84 12.91
N LEU A 105 1.85 -8.24 13.79
CA LEU A 105 2.33 -7.13 14.63
C LEU A 105 3.49 -7.57 15.54
N SER A 106 3.42 -8.78 16.10
CA SER A 106 4.50 -9.34 16.91
C SER A 106 5.78 -9.60 16.08
N LEU A 107 5.65 -10.10 14.85
CA LEU A 107 6.78 -10.28 13.92
C LEU A 107 7.48 -8.95 13.61
N PHE A 108 6.73 -7.85 13.58
CA PHE A 108 7.24 -6.49 13.37
C PHE A 108 7.72 -5.81 14.67
N GLY A 109 7.83 -6.56 15.78
CA GLY A 109 8.45 -6.11 17.02
C GLY A 109 7.54 -5.28 17.92
N VAL A 110 6.22 -5.37 17.77
CA VAL A 110 5.26 -4.69 18.65
C VAL A 110 5.06 -5.51 19.93
N GLU A 111 5.15 -4.86 21.08
CA GLU A 111 4.91 -5.50 22.39
C GLU A 111 3.45 -5.95 22.55
N GLU A 112 3.24 -7.05 23.27
CA GLU A 112 1.91 -7.66 23.47
C GLU A 112 0.92 -6.73 24.20
N SER A 113 1.43 -5.89 25.09
CA SER A 113 0.68 -4.84 25.81
C SER A 113 0.05 -3.82 24.84
N ILE A 114 0.79 -3.44 23.78
CA ILE A 114 0.39 -2.50 22.74
C ILE A 114 -0.55 -3.18 21.74
N ILE A 115 -0.26 -4.43 21.36
CA ILE A 115 -1.11 -5.19 20.43
C ILE A 115 -2.50 -5.37 21.02
N THR A 116 -2.62 -5.72 22.29
CA THR A 116 -3.93 -5.97 22.93
C THR A 116 -4.79 -4.70 22.95
N GLN A 117 -4.19 -3.53 23.10
CA GLN A 117 -4.88 -2.24 23.08
C GLN A 117 -5.21 -1.75 21.67
N GLY A 118 -4.34 -2.03 20.69
CA GLY A 118 -4.39 -1.43 19.35
C GLY A 118 -4.83 -2.36 18.21
N ILE A 119 -5.09 -3.65 18.45
CA ILE A 119 -5.41 -4.60 17.37
C ILE A 119 -6.66 -4.21 16.57
N GLY A 120 -7.63 -3.58 17.21
CA GLY A 120 -8.84 -3.05 16.55
C GLY A 120 -8.49 -1.94 15.55
N ASN A 121 -7.65 -1.00 15.95
CA ASN A 121 -7.19 0.10 15.10
C ASN A 121 -6.39 -0.42 13.90
N PHE A 122 -5.53 -1.41 14.13
CA PHE A 122 -4.77 -2.07 13.05
C PHE A 122 -5.71 -2.73 12.02
N ARG A 123 -6.71 -3.49 12.48
CA ARG A 123 -7.69 -4.14 11.59
C ARG A 123 -8.51 -3.13 10.80
N LEU A 124 -8.95 -2.05 11.44
CA LEU A 124 -9.67 -0.96 10.77
C LEU A 124 -8.82 -0.30 9.68
N PHE A 125 -7.54 -0.06 9.97
CA PHE A 125 -6.61 0.50 8.99
C PHE A 125 -6.44 -0.43 7.78
N ILE A 126 -6.19 -1.72 8.01
CA ILE A 126 -6.03 -2.71 6.92
C ILE A 126 -7.33 -2.94 6.14
N LEU A 127 -8.49 -2.86 6.80
CA LEU A 127 -9.79 -2.90 6.10
C LEU A 127 -9.97 -1.67 5.22
N SER A 128 -9.64 -0.47 5.71
CA SER A 128 -9.75 0.77 4.94
C SER A 128 -8.88 0.78 3.69
N LEU A 129 -7.75 0.10 3.75
CA LEU A 129 -6.80 -0.04 2.65
C LEU A 129 -7.37 -0.83 1.46
N SER A 130 -8.17 -1.87 1.71
CA SER A 130 -8.80 -2.63 0.62
C SER A 130 -9.88 -1.87 -0.14
N TYR A 131 -10.41 -0.80 0.42
CA TYR A 131 -11.34 0.08 -0.31
C TYR A 131 -10.61 1.09 -1.21
N MET A 132 -9.28 1.23 -1.06
CA MET A 132 -8.45 2.17 -1.81
C MET A 132 -7.65 1.52 -2.96
N GLU A 133 -7.44 0.21 -2.94
CA GLU A 133 -6.82 -0.57 -4.04
C GLU A 133 -7.87 -1.04 -5.06
#